data_AF-A0A1Z9VIS6-F1
#
_entry.id   AF-A0A1Z9VIS6-F1
#
_cell.length_a   1.000
_cell.length_b   1.000
_cell.length_c   1.000
_cell.angle_alpha   90.00
_cell.angle_beta   90.00
_cell.angle_gamma   90.00
#
_symmetry.space_group_name_H-M   'P 1'
#
loop_
_entity.id
_entity.type
_entity.pdbx_description
1 polymer ?
#
loop_
_entity_poly.entity_id
_entity_poly.type
_entity_poly.pdbx_seq_one_letter_code
_entity_poly.pdbx_strand_id
1 'polypeptide(L)'
;MSVKNSKAFVITMSGVVESGPGYEAQGEKRPPATLEDLKDLQASFKTLAHIVPLHGGSLDKPEAYVLHVINGLNELMTHPQYLYDEILNVEEENIDSFVWMFGRWLNKKARKNTNIADVGQKRDLDSKKCTIIPYSKMPNTDLLRTCINSLGIDKFKNLNAEINYYYQDGCGIGYHGDSERNIVFAINYGKPRIIQFQCYEKAKRIGDPVSIHLKCGDIYVMDGEATGTNWKKKMTQKGVRHWRHRAGDEKYILKSEKGILNKEKKRKLQREQKVAKKQKV
;
A
#
# COMPACT_ATOMS: atom_id res chain seq x y z
N MET A 1 14.65 -2.77 -17.10
CA MET A 1 13.59 -1.96 -17.73
C MET A 1 13.51 -0.63 -16.99
N SER A 2 13.62 0.48 -17.71
CA SER A 2 13.50 1.84 -17.16
C SER A 2 12.05 2.11 -16.72
N VAL A 3 11.89 2.96 -15.72
CA VAL A 3 10.57 3.38 -15.21
C VAL A 3 9.84 4.28 -16.21
N LYS A 4 10.55 4.89 -17.16
CA LYS A 4 9.93 5.68 -18.25
C LYS A 4 8.99 4.85 -19.14
N ASN A 5 9.09 3.51 -19.11
CA ASN A 5 8.15 2.60 -19.78
C ASN A 5 6.97 2.16 -18.90
N SER A 6 6.93 2.57 -17.63
CA SER A 6 5.90 2.20 -16.66
C SER A 6 4.62 2.94 -16.98
N LYS A 7 3.65 2.26 -17.59
CA LYS A 7 2.30 2.80 -17.82
C LYS A 7 1.38 2.68 -16.61
N ALA A 8 1.91 2.36 -15.43
CA ALA A 8 1.10 2.19 -14.22
C ALA A 8 1.88 2.55 -12.94
N PHE A 9 1.21 3.25 -12.04
CA PHE A 9 1.73 3.54 -10.70
C PHE A 9 0.61 3.66 -9.68
N VAL A 10 1.00 3.72 -8.40
CA VAL A 10 0.13 4.12 -7.29
C VAL A 10 0.75 5.34 -6.64
N ILE A 11 -0.04 6.37 -6.40
CA ILE A 11 0.32 7.47 -5.52
C ILE A 11 -0.24 7.11 -4.15
N THR A 12 0.61 6.97 -3.14
CA THR A 12 0.19 6.76 -1.76
C THR A 12 0.49 8.02 -0.96
N MET A 13 -0.55 8.76 -0.59
CA MET A 13 -0.47 9.92 0.29
C MET A 13 -0.55 9.46 1.75
N SER A 14 0.43 9.84 2.56
CA SER A 14 0.52 9.45 3.97
C SER A 14 1.40 10.40 4.78
N GLY A 15 1.32 10.36 6.11
CA GLY A 15 2.15 11.24 6.96
C GLY A 15 3.65 10.90 6.91
N VAL A 16 3.98 9.65 6.54
CA VAL A 16 5.35 9.13 6.49
C VAL A 16 5.61 8.45 5.16
N VAL A 17 6.76 8.71 4.57
CA VAL A 17 7.25 8.04 3.35
C VAL A 17 8.57 7.32 3.61
N GLU A 18 8.78 6.18 2.95
CA GLU A 18 10.01 5.39 3.04
C GLU A 18 10.24 4.68 1.69
N SER A 19 11.49 4.59 1.22
CA SER A 19 11.82 3.78 0.04
C SER A 19 11.86 2.27 0.29
N GLY A 20 11.24 1.79 1.37
CA GLY A 20 11.17 0.40 1.80
C GLY A 20 12.20 0.03 2.87
N PRO A 21 12.13 -1.21 3.39
CA PRO A 21 12.82 -1.59 4.62
C PRO A 21 14.29 -1.20 4.65
N GLY A 22 14.66 -0.55 5.75
CA GLY A 22 16.03 -0.19 6.07
C GLY A 22 16.45 1.17 5.56
N TYR A 23 15.57 1.91 4.86
CA TYR A 23 15.71 3.35 4.73
C TYR A 23 15.19 4.07 5.97
N GLU A 24 15.69 5.28 6.20
CA GLU A 24 15.12 6.23 7.15
C GLU A 24 13.76 6.70 6.64
N ALA A 25 12.74 6.53 7.48
CA ALA A 25 11.40 7.05 7.23
C ALA A 25 11.38 8.58 7.42
N GLN A 26 10.61 9.29 6.60
CA GLN A 26 10.56 10.75 6.57
C GLN A 26 9.13 11.25 6.77
N GLY A 27 8.96 12.28 7.60
CA GLY A 27 7.66 12.81 8.02
C GLY A 27 7.19 12.26 9.37
N GLU A 28 5.91 12.44 9.67
CA GLU A 28 5.33 12.12 10.98
C GLU A 28 4.13 11.19 10.86
N LYS A 29 4.08 10.19 11.74
CA LYS A 29 2.91 9.30 11.82
C LYS A 29 1.71 10.09 12.30
N ARG A 30 0.68 10.17 11.46
CA ARG A 30 -0.63 10.71 11.82
C ARG A 30 -1.42 9.71 12.69
N PRO A 31 -2.45 10.16 13.42
CA PRO A 31 -3.46 9.26 13.96
C PRO A 31 -4.07 8.40 12.83
N PRO A 32 -4.40 7.12 13.08
CA PRO A 32 -5.07 6.30 12.07
C PRO A 32 -6.41 6.90 11.66
N ALA A 33 -6.77 6.67 10.39
CA ALA A 33 -8.12 6.93 9.92
C ALA A 33 -9.11 5.97 10.60
N THR A 34 -10.30 6.47 10.91
CA THR A 34 -11.41 5.74 11.51
C THR A 34 -12.51 5.52 10.47
N LEU A 35 -13.50 4.68 10.80
CA LEU A 35 -14.70 4.55 9.97
C LEU A 35 -15.42 5.90 9.77
N GLU A 36 -15.43 6.77 10.77
CA GLU A 36 -16.07 8.08 10.65
C GLU A 36 -15.32 8.99 9.70
N ASP A 37 -13.98 9.02 9.76
CA ASP A 37 -13.17 9.74 8.79
C ASP A 37 -13.45 9.24 7.34
N LEU A 38 -13.67 7.93 7.16
CA LEU A 38 -14.02 7.36 5.86
C LEU A 38 -15.42 7.77 5.38
N LYS A 39 -16.40 7.92 6.29
CA LYS A 39 -17.74 8.40 5.94
C LYS A 39 -17.73 9.89 5.58
N ASP A 40 -16.96 10.70 6.32
CA ASP A 40 -16.79 12.11 6.02
C ASP A 40 -16.13 12.29 4.64
N LEU A 41 -15.09 11.50 4.36
CA LEU A 41 -14.50 11.44 3.02
C LEU A 41 -15.53 11.02 1.97
N GLN A 42 -16.27 9.93 2.21
CA GLN A 42 -17.29 9.43 1.29
C GLN A 42 -18.32 10.52 0.94
N ALA A 43 -18.79 11.28 1.93
CA ALA A 43 -19.75 12.37 1.75
C ALA A 43 -19.19 13.55 0.94
N SER A 44 -17.86 13.67 0.87
CA SER A 44 -17.18 14.73 0.10
C SER A 44 -17.10 14.43 -1.39
N PHE A 45 -17.41 13.19 -1.81
CA PHE A 45 -17.43 12.76 -3.21
C PHE A 45 -18.86 12.61 -3.73
N LYS A 46 -19.10 13.14 -4.93
CA LYS A 46 -20.33 13.02 -5.72
C LYS A 46 -20.32 11.77 -6.60
N THR A 47 -19.13 11.30 -6.99
CA THR A 47 -18.98 10.04 -7.72
C THR A 47 -19.35 8.84 -6.84
N LEU A 48 -19.43 7.66 -7.45
CA LEU A 48 -19.73 6.43 -6.74
C LEU A 48 -18.61 6.09 -5.74
N ALA A 49 -18.90 6.29 -4.46
CA ALA A 49 -18.02 5.96 -3.35
C ALA A 49 -18.71 4.96 -2.40
N HIS A 50 -18.00 3.91 -2.00
CA HIS A 50 -18.51 2.91 -1.07
C HIS A 50 -17.46 2.47 -0.06
N ILE A 51 -17.90 2.28 1.18
CA ILE A 51 -17.09 1.71 2.25
C ILE A 51 -17.24 0.19 2.22
N VAL A 52 -16.12 -0.51 2.08
CA VAL A 52 -16.04 -1.97 2.07
C VAL A 52 -15.69 -2.45 3.48
N PRO A 53 -16.62 -3.10 4.21
CA PRO A 53 -16.31 -3.73 5.48
C PRO A 53 -15.54 -5.04 5.26
N LEU A 54 -14.28 -5.10 5.69
CA LEU A 54 -13.42 -6.28 5.45
C LEU A 54 -13.85 -7.50 6.26
N HIS A 55 -14.44 -7.28 7.43
CA HIS A 55 -14.90 -8.33 8.33
C HIS A 55 -16.17 -9.04 7.82
N GLY A 56 -16.94 -8.41 6.94
CA GLY A 56 -18.16 -8.98 6.34
C GLY A 56 -19.22 -9.40 7.38
N GLY A 57 -19.36 -8.64 8.47
CA GLY A 57 -20.26 -8.96 9.59
C GLY A 57 -19.77 -10.07 10.53
N SER A 58 -18.57 -10.63 10.30
CA SER A 58 -18.01 -11.67 11.16
C SER A 58 -17.48 -11.07 12.47
N LEU A 59 -18.06 -11.49 13.60
CA LEU A 59 -17.58 -11.16 14.95
C LEU A 59 -16.18 -11.76 15.25
N ASP A 60 -15.77 -12.72 14.44
CA ASP A 60 -14.47 -13.37 14.53
C ASP A 60 -13.35 -12.52 13.90
N LYS A 61 -13.65 -11.52 13.08
CA LYS A 61 -12.60 -10.72 12.44
C LYS A 61 -12.58 -9.33 13.08
N PRO A 62 -11.39 -8.72 13.29
CA PRO A 62 -11.32 -7.33 13.67
C PRO A 62 -12.09 -6.48 12.65
N GLU A 63 -12.86 -5.52 13.11
CA GLU A 63 -13.47 -4.53 12.23
C GLU A 63 -12.37 -3.73 11.52
N ALA A 64 -12.53 -3.59 10.22
CA ALA A 64 -11.64 -2.85 9.36
C ALA A 64 -12.41 -2.45 8.11
N TYR A 65 -12.11 -1.26 7.59
CA TYR A 65 -12.89 -0.61 6.55
C TYR A 65 -11.98 0.02 5.50
N VAL A 66 -12.42 -0.02 4.24
CA VAL A 66 -11.74 0.62 3.12
C VAL A 66 -12.75 1.42 2.33
N LEU A 67 -12.54 2.71 2.19
CA LEU A 67 -13.29 3.53 1.25
C LEU A 67 -12.74 3.28 -0.16
N HIS A 68 -13.62 3.01 -1.12
CA HIS A 68 -13.29 2.96 -2.53
C HIS A 68 -14.14 3.97 -3.29
N VAL A 69 -13.48 4.93 -3.94
CA VAL A 69 -14.11 6.00 -4.71
C VAL A 69 -13.78 5.81 -6.17
N ILE A 70 -14.79 5.45 -6.95
CA ILE A 70 -14.64 5.14 -8.38
C ILE A 70 -14.40 6.45 -9.14
N ASN A 71 -13.32 6.49 -9.90
CA ASN A 71 -12.88 7.66 -10.65
C ASN A 71 -12.70 8.93 -9.78
N GLY A 72 -12.38 8.76 -8.49
CA GLY A 72 -12.32 9.85 -7.53
C GLY A 72 -11.31 10.94 -7.89
N LEU A 73 -10.23 10.62 -8.61
CA LEU A 73 -9.24 11.62 -8.99
C LEU A 73 -9.82 12.68 -9.94
N ASN A 74 -10.67 12.27 -10.89
CA ASN A 74 -11.31 13.21 -11.82
C ASN A 74 -12.28 14.17 -11.12
N GLU A 75 -12.73 13.82 -9.91
CA GLU A 75 -13.52 14.71 -9.07
C GLU A 75 -12.63 15.66 -8.25
N LEU A 76 -11.49 15.16 -7.74
CA LEU A 76 -10.53 16.00 -7.01
C LEU A 76 -9.82 17.02 -7.91
N MET A 77 -9.54 16.68 -9.17
CA MET A 77 -8.71 17.47 -10.06
C MET A 77 -9.36 17.63 -11.42
N THR A 78 -9.41 18.87 -11.93
CA THR A 78 -9.95 19.18 -13.26
C THR A 78 -9.10 18.58 -14.39
N HIS A 79 -7.77 18.54 -14.21
CA HIS A 79 -6.83 18.09 -15.22
C HIS A 79 -5.85 17.04 -14.67
N PRO A 80 -6.34 15.82 -14.33
CA PRO A 80 -5.51 14.78 -13.71
C PRO A 80 -4.37 14.30 -14.62
N GLN A 81 -4.46 14.53 -15.93
CA GLN A 81 -3.38 14.20 -16.86
C GLN A 81 -2.07 14.92 -16.55
N TYR A 82 -2.10 16.18 -16.07
CA TYR A 82 -0.87 16.90 -15.73
C TYR A 82 -0.15 16.28 -14.53
N LEU A 83 -0.90 15.76 -13.54
CA LEU A 83 -0.33 14.98 -12.45
C LEU A 83 0.35 13.71 -12.98
N TYR A 84 -0.28 13.04 -13.93
CA TYR A 84 0.25 11.82 -14.51
C TYR A 84 1.52 12.07 -15.32
N ASP A 85 1.51 13.10 -16.16
CA ASP A 85 2.67 13.49 -16.96
C ASP A 85 3.84 13.91 -16.07
N GLU A 86 3.57 14.66 -15.01
CA GLU A 86 4.59 15.03 -14.02
C GLU A 86 5.26 13.79 -13.39
N ILE A 87 4.47 12.80 -12.96
CA ILE A 87 4.99 11.57 -12.36
C ILE A 87 5.75 10.71 -13.38
N LEU A 88 5.25 10.59 -14.61
CA LEU A 88 5.90 9.79 -15.66
C LEU A 88 7.23 10.40 -16.13
N ASN A 89 7.40 11.71 -15.96
CA ASN A 89 8.62 12.44 -16.32
C ASN A 89 9.62 12.57 -15.17
N VAL A 90 9.38 11.94 -14.02
CA VAL A 90 10.39 11.87 -12.94
C VAL A 90 11.67 11.23 -13.47
N GLU A 91 12.80 11.93 -13.30
CA GLU A 91 14.09 11.44 -13.75
C GLU A 91 14.55 10.17 -13.02
N GLU A 92 15.22 9.27 -13.73
CA GLU A 92 15.56 7.92 -13.22
C GLU A 92 16.47 7.96 -11.98
N GLU A 93 17.29 9.00 -11.83
CA GLU A 93 18.10 9.25 -10.63
C GLU A 93 17.26 9.49 -9.35
N ASN A 94 16.03 9.98 -9.52
CA ASN A 94 15.08 10.24 -8.44
C ASN A 94 14.17 9.05 -8.14
N ILE A 95 14.49 7.89 -8.71
CA ILE A 95 13.74 6.66 -8.50
C ILE A 95 14.60 5.63 -7.78
N ASP A 96 14.13 5.22 -6.60
CA ASP A 96 14.83 4.26 -5.76
C ASP A 96 14.55 2.82 -6.19
N SER A 97 15.59 2.19 -6.73
CA SER A 97 15.58 0.81 -7.20
C SER A 97 16.23 -0.20 -6.26
N PHE A 98 16.71 0.23 -5.08
CA PHE A 98 17.39 -0.62 -4.11
C PHE A 98 16.61 -0.72 -2.81
N VAL A 99 16.72 -1.84 -2.10
CA VAL A 99 16.16 -2.04 -0.76
C VAL A 99 17.16 -2.78 0.11
N TRP A 100 17.24 -2.44 1.40
CA TRP A 100 18.15 -3.10 2.33
C TRP A 100 17.47 -4.34 2.94
N MET A 101 17.94 -5.52 2.58
CA MET A 101 17.38 -6.78 3.08
C MET A 101 18.47 -7.82 3.25
N PHE A 102 18.37 -8.63 4.31
CA PHE A 102 19.33 -9.70 4.61
C PHE A 102 20.78 -9.20 4.72
N GLY A 103 20.98 -8.00 5.28
CA GLY A 103 22.31 -7.41 5.50
C GLY A 103 23.00 -6.86 4.25
N ARG A 104 22.27 -6.65 3.15
CA ARG A 104 22.81 -6.07 1.92
C ARG A 104 21.77 -5.30 1.10
N TRP A 105 22.24 -4.42 0.21
CA TRP A 105 21.41 -3.77 -0.79
C TRP A 105 21.03 -4.73 -1.92
N LEU A 106 19.74 -4.80 -2.23
CA LEU A 106 19.19 -5.64 -3.30
C LEU A 106 18.36 -4.80 -4.27
N ASN A 107 18.36 -5.20 -5.54
CA ASN A 107 17.47 -4.63 -6.54
C ASN A 107 16.00 -4.93 -6.21
N LYS A 108 15.16 -3.89 -6.21
CA LYS A 108 13.71 -4.02 -6.09
C LYS A 108 13.15 -4.66 -7.37
N LYS A 109 12.68 -5.90 -7.24
CA LYS A 109 12.01 -6.64 -8.33
C LYS A 109 10.49 -6.46 -8.35
N ALA A 110 9.91 -6.05 -7.23
CA ALA A 110 8.46 -5.95 -7.05
C ALA A 110 7.89 -4.65 -7.66
N ARG A 111 8.51 -3.53 -7.29
CA ARG A 111 8.18 -2.16 -7.72
C ARG A 111 9.36 -1.25 -7.39
N LYS A 112 9.48 -0.16 -8.13
CA LYS A 112 10.40 0.95 -7.77
C LYS A 112 9.57 2.06 -7.14
N ASN A 113 10.19 2.98 -6.38
CA ASN A 113 9.43 4.10 -5.83
C ASN A 113 10.21 5.42 -5.81
N THR A 114 9.46 6.50 -5.70
CA THR A 114 9.93 7.88 -5.49
C THR A 114 9.12 8.47 -4.35
N ASN A 115 9.79 9.20 -3.47
CA ASN A 115 9.13 9.92 -2.38
C ASN A 115 9.11 11.42 -2.69
N ILE A 116 8.04 12.08 -2.26
CA ILE A 116 7.82 13.52 -2.42
C ILE A 116 7.39 14.08 -1.06
N ALA A 117 8.07 15.14 -0.60
CA ALA A 117 7.79 15.80 0.68
C ALA A 117 8.15 17.29 0.59
N ASP A 118 8.06 18.04 1.68
CA ASP A 118 8.39 19.48 1.67
C ASP A 118 9.89 19.75 1.45
N VAL A 119 10.75 18.87 1.99
CA VAL A 119 12.21 19.02 1.92
C VAL A 119 12.80 17.98 0.99
N GLY A 120 13.63 18.44 0.05
CA GLY A 120 14.35 17.57 -0.88
C GLY A 120 15.53 16.86 -0.22
N GLN A 121 15.79 15.62 -0.61
CA GLN A 121 16.89 14.80 -0.12
C GLN A 121 17.47 13.95 -1.25
N LYS A 122 18.80 13.86 -1.33
CA LYS A 122 19.46 12.90 -2.22
C LYS A 122 19.63 11.56 -1.51
N ARG A 123 19.52 10.46 -2.26
CA ARG A 123 19.83 9.13 -1.73
C ARG A 123 21.27 9.05 -1.22
N ASP A 124 21.41 8.47 -0.03
CA ASP A 124 22.67 8.10 0.59
C ASP A 124 22.49 6.71 1.23
N LEU A 125 23.16 5.71 0.65
CA LEU A 125 23.01 4.32 1.08
C LEU A 125 23.72 4.03 2.40
N ASP A 126 24.75 4.80 2.76
CA ASP A 126 25.52 4.59 3.98
C ASP A 126 24.76 5.11 5.20
N SER A 127 24.16 6.29 5.06
CA SER A 127 23.24 6.84 6.06
C SER A 127 21.80 6.34 5.92
N LYS A 128 21.53 5.44 4.96
CA LYS A 128 20.22 4.83 4.70
C LYS A 128 19.13 5.85 4.37
N LYS A 129 19.48 6.93 3.68
CA LYS A 129 18.56 7.96 3.22
C LYS A 129 18.07 7.68 1.81
N CYS A 130 16.77 7.79 1.60
CA CYS A 130 16.14 7.67 0.29
C CYS A 130 16.16 9.00 -0.48
N THR A 131 15.91 8.95 -1.79
CA THR A 131 15.69 10.20 -2.54
C THR A 131 14.29 10.75 -2.23
N ILE A 132 14.23 12.05 -1.96
CA ILE A 132 12.99 12.82 -1.82
C ILE A 132 13.01 13.99 -2.78
N ILE A 133 11.99 14.09 -3.62
CA ILE A 133 11.75 15.27 -4.45
C ILE A 133 10.94 16.27 -3.63
N PRO A 134 11.35 17.55 -3.53
CA PRO A 134 10.53 18.53 -2.84
C PRO A 134 9.26 18.86 -3.64
N TYR A 135 8.13 19.10 -2.96
CA TYR A 135 6.87 19.51 -3.61
C TYR A 135 7.01 20.72 -4.53
N SER A 136 7.93 21.64 -4.22
CA SER A 136 8.25 22.79 -5.07
C SER A 136 8.73 22.43 -6.49
N LYS A 137 9.13 21.17 -6.73
CA LYS A 137 9.48 20.63 -8.05
C LYS A 137 8.40 19.72 -8.66
N MET A 138 7.31 19.49 -7.95
CA MET A 138 6.20 18.59 -8.33
C MET A 138 4.85 19.33 -8.18
N PRO A 139 4.62 20.42 -8.94
CA PRO A 139 3.47 21.31 -8.75
C PRO A 139 2.10 20.62 -8.87
N ASN A 140 1.96 19.61 -9.72
CA ASN A 140 0.69 18.89 -9.87
C ASN A 140 0.45 17.89 -8.72
N THR A 141 1.52 17.30 -8.19
CA THR A 141 1.46 16.48 -6.99
C THR A 141 1.16 17.36 -5.76
N ASP A 142 1.68 18.58 -5.70
CA ASP A 142 1.34 19.54 -4.64
C ASP A 142 -0.10 20.06 -4.78
N LEU A 143 -0.58 20.24 -6.01
CA LEU A 143 -1.99 20.53 -6.26
C LEU A 143 -2.89 19.38 -5.78
N LEU A 144 -2.54 18.12 -6.07
CA LEU A 144 -3.25 16.96 -5.52
C LEU A 144 -3.29 17.01 -3.99
N ARG A 145 -2.15 17.29 -3.35
CA ARG A 145 -2.07 17.45 -1.88
C ARG A 145 -3.01 18.55 -1.39
N THR A 146 -3.08 19.67 -2.09
CA THR A 146 -3.99 20.78 -1.79
C THR A 146 -5.46 20.37 -1.95
N CYS A 147 -5.82 19.64 -3.02
CA CYS A 147 -7.17 19.12 -3.20
C CYS A 147 -7.58 18.17 -2.06
N ILE A 148 -6.66 17.31 -1.60
CA ILE A 148 -6.91 16.43 -0.45
C ILE A 148 -7.09 17.27 0.83
N ASN A 149 -6.28 18.31 1.05
CA ASN A 149 -6.44 19.22 2.19
C ASN A 149 -7.84 19.89 2.20
N SER A 150 -8.37 20.22 1.02
CA SER A 150 -9.70 20.84 0.85
C SER A 150 -10.87 19.91 1.19
N LEU A 151 -10.65 18.60 1.37
CA LEU A 151 -11.67 17.68 1.89
C LEU A 151 -11.99 17.93 3.38
N GLY A 152 -11.24 18.80 4.06
CA GLY A 152 -11.61 19.33 5.39
C GLY A 152 -11.27 18.42 6.56
N ILE A 153 -10.67 17.25 6.34
CA ILE A 153 -10.35 16.30 7.41
C ILE A 153 -8.89 16.44 7.81
N ASP A 154 -8.65 16.90 9.04
CA ASP A 154 -7.32 17.30 9.55
C ASP A 154 -6.24 16.22 9.42
N LYS A 155 -6.62 14.95 9.61
CA LYS A 155 -5.68 13.82 9.52
C LYS A 155 -5.08 13.65 8.12
N PHE A 156 -5.79 14.08 7.08
CA PHE A 156 -5.34 14.00 5.69
C PHE A 156 -4.67 15.29 5.20
N LYS A 157 -4.43 16.26 6.08
CA LYS A 157 -3.74 17.49 5.71
C LYS A 157 -2.22 17.28 5.62
N ASN A 158 -1.61 17.93 4.62
CA ASN A 158 -0.17 18.02 4.43
C ASN A 158 0.50 16.63 4.46
N LEU A 159 -0.08 15.69 3.72
CA LEU A 159 0.50 14.36 3.54
C LEU A 159 1.68 14.42 2.56
N ASN A 160 2.64 13.53 2.77
CA ASN A 160 3.73 13.22 1.84
C ASN A 160 3.26 12.18 0.81
N ALA A 161 3.91 12.11 -0.35
CA ALA A 161 3.56 11.15 -1.40
C ALA A 161 4.66 10.10 -1.60
N GLU A 162 4.27 8.83 -1.63
CA GLU A 162 5.10 7.74 -2.15
C GLU A 162 4.51 7.24 -3.46
N ILE A 163 5.27 7.40 -4.54
CA ILE A 163 4.91 6.93 -5.87
C ILE A 163 5.49 5.54 -6.07
N ASN A 164 4.65 4.55 -6.31
CA ASN A 164 5.03 3.17 -6.54
C ASN A 164 4.85 2.79 -8.01
N TYR A 165 5.96 2.60 -8.74
CA TYR A 165 5.95 2.28 -10.17
C TYR A 165 5.90 0.76 -10.43
N TYR A 166 4.95 0.35 -11.26
CA TYR A 166 4.73 -1.04 -11.67
C TYR A 166 5.10 -1.18 -13.15
N TYR A 167 6.40 -1.39 -13.39
CA TYR A 167 7.04 -1.23 -14.69
C TYR A 167 6.87 -2.43 -15.65
N GLN A 168 6.27 -3.53 -15.21
CA GLN A 168 6.01 -4.71 -16.04
C GLN A 168 4.87 -5.56 -15.48
N ASP A 169 4.35 -6.48 -16.29
CA ASP A 169 3.33 -7.43 -15.86
C ASP A 169 3.88 -8.45 -14.85
N GLY A 170 3.04 -8.85 -13.91
CA GLY A 170 3.41 -9.68 -12.77
C GLY A 170 4.14 -8.91 -11.66
N CYS A 171 4.14 -7.57 -11.70
CA CYS A 171 4.56 -6.74 -10.57
C CYS A 171 3.49 -6.73 -9.47
N GLY A 172 3.94 -6.72 -8.23
CA GLY A 172 3.04 -6.71 -7.07
C GLY A 172 3.79 -6.89 -5.76
N ILE A 173 3.07 -6.68 -4.67
CA ILE A 173 3.52 -6.89 -3.30
C ILE A 173 2.66 -7.93 -2.60
N GLY A 174 3.30 -8.80 -1.82
CA GLY A 174 2.64 -9.85 -1.06
C GLY A 174 1.94 -9.31 0.19
N TYR A 175 1.33 -10.20 0.96
CA TYR A 175 0.59 -9.81 2.17
C TYR A 175 1.51 -9.16 3.22
N HIS A 176 1.21 -7.92 3.57
CA HIS A 176 1.88 -7.09 4.57
C HIS A 176 0.87 -6.14 5.22
N GLY A 177 1.28 -5.47 6.29
CA GLY A 177 0.66 -4.21 6.70
C GLY A 177 1.73 -3.11 6.68
N ASP A 178 1.29 -1.87 6.66
CA ASP A 178 2.19 -0.72 6.51
C ASP A 178 2.61 -0.24 7.89
N SER A 179 3.68 -0.83 8.44
CA SER A 179 4.13 -0.53 9.80
C SER A 179 4.68 0.89 9.97
N GLU A 180 5.10 1.50 8.88
CA GLU A 180 5.69 2.83 8.78
C GLU A 180 4.64 3.95 8.79
N ARG A 181 3.37 3.67 8.47
CA ARG A 181 2.31 4.70 8.37
C ARG A 181 0.98 4.21 8.96
N ASN A 182 0.10 5.17 9.27
CA ASN A 182 -1.23 4.91 9.83
C ASN A 182 -2.38 5.37 8.92
N ILE A 183 -2.02 6.13 7.88
CA ILE A 183 -2.94 6.66 6.89
C ILE A 183 -2.44 6.23 5.53
N VAL A 184 -3.35 5.72 4.72
CA VAL A 184 -3.15 5.43 3.31
C VAL A 184 -4.30 6.06 2.56
N PHE A 185 -4.03 7.13 1.84
CA PHE A 185 -4.91 7.69 0.82
C PHE A 185 -4.24 7.45 -0.53
N ALA A 186 -4.77 6.53 -1.33
CA ALA A 186 -4.06 6.03 -2.49
C ALA A 186 -4.85 6.18 -3.78
N ILE A 187 -4.15 6.51 -4.86
CA ILE A 187 -4.72 6.69 -6.20
C ILE A 187 -4.07 5.71 -7.16
N ASN A 188 -4.88 4.97 -7.90
CA ASN A 188 -4.40 4.09 -8.96
C ASN A 188 -4.32 4.83 -10.31
N TYR A 189 -3.22 4.68 -11.02
CA TYR A 189 -3.09 5.16 -12.40
C TYR A 189 -2.67 4.05 -13.35
N GLY A 190 -3.23 4.10 -14.56
CA GLY A 190 -2.87 3.25 -15.68
C GLY A 190 -3.54 1.88 -15.61
N LYS A 191 -2.74 0.81 -15.61
CA LYS A 191 -3.29 -0.56 -15.63
C LYS A 191 -4.16 -0.84 -14.39
N PRO A 192 -5.27 -1.60 -14.54
CA PRO A 192 -6.05 -2.08 -13.41
C PRO A 192 -5.19 -2.84 -12.40
N ARG A 193 -5.49 -2.67 -11.13
CA ARG A 193 -4.81 -3.36 -10.02
C ARG A 193 -5.84 -3.94 -9.08
N ILE A 194 -5.50 -5.07 -8.48
CA ILE A 194 -6.31 -5.68 -7.42
C ILE A 194 -5.57 -5.45 -6.11
N ILE A 195 -6.26 -4.89 -5.13
CA ILE A 195 -5.83 -4.91 -3.74
C ILE A 195 -6.68 -5.92 -2.98
N GLN A 196 -6.03 -6.80 -2.22
CA GLN A 196 -6.70 -7.87 -1.47
C GLN A 196 -6.32 -7.83 -0.01
N PHE A 197 -7.33 -7.96 0.84
CA PHE A 197 -7.22 -7.95 2.29
C PHE A 197 -7.51 -9.35 2.83
N GLN A 198 -6.64 -9.84 3.70
CA GLN A 198 -6.76 -11.16 4.30
C GLN A 198 -6.58 -11.04 5.81
N CYS A 199 -7.51 -11.63 6.55
CA CYS A 199 -7.39 -11.75 7.99
C CYS A 199 -6.41 -12.88 8.33
N TYR A 200 -5.56 -12.64 9.32
CA TYR A 200 -4.59 -13.59 9.82
C TYR A 200 -4.72 -13.76 11.33
N GLU A 201 -4.40 -14.95 11.83
CA GLU A 201 -3.97 -15.17 13.21
C GLU A 201 -2.55 -15.73 13.15
N LYS A 202 -1.59 -15.02 13.76
CA LYS A 202 -0.17 -15.27 13.54
C LYS A 202 0.15 -15.28 12.03
N ALA A 203 0.49 -16.45 11.48
CA ALA A 203 0.78 -16.66 10.06
C ALA A 203 -0.30 -17.49 9.33
N LYS A 204 -1.39 -17.85 10.00
CA LYS A 204 -2.50 -18.63 9.43
C LYS A 204 -3.56 -17.68 8.86
N ARG A 205 -4.02 -17.93 7.64
CA ARG A 205 -5.14 -17.21 7.01
C ARG A 205 -6.47 -17.60 7.64
N ILE A 206 -7.35 -16.64 7.82
CA ILE A 206 -8.69 -16.79 8.39
C ILE A 206 -9.72 -16.29 7.37
N GLY A 207 -10.53 -17.21 6.86
CA GLY A 207 -11.54 -16.95 5.84
C GLY A 207 -10.96 -16.54 4.48
N ASP A 208 -11.86 -16.20 3.56
CA ASP A 208 -11.50 -15.76 2.21
C ASP A 208 -11.01 -14.30 2.18
N PRO A 209 -10.13 -13.95 1.23
CA PRO A 209 -9.67 -12.58 1.06
C PRO A 209 -10.76 -11.70 0.44
N VAL A 210 -10.87 -10.46 0.92
CA VAL A 210 -11.72 -9.42 0.32
C VAL A 210 -10.92 -8.72 -0.77
N SER A 211 -11.47 -8.57 -1.97
CA SER A 211 -10.78 -8.01 -3.13
C SER A 211 -11.44 -6.73 -3.62
N ILE A 212 -10.65 -5.69 -3.84
CA ILE A 212 -11.10 -4.43 -4.46
C ILE A 212 -10.34 -4.29 -5.79
N HIS A 213 -11.09 -4.11 -6.87
CA HIS A 213 -10.56 -3.92 -8.22
C HIS A 213 -10.48 -2.43 -8.51
N LEU A 214 -9.27 -1.93 -8.67
CA LEU A 214 -8.96 -0.53 -8.89
C LEU A 214 -8.69 -0.31 -10.38
N LYS A 215 -9.45 0.58 -11.00
CA LYS A 215 -9.22 1.11 -12.34
C LYS A 215 -8.40 2.40 -12.26
N CYS A 216 -7.99 2.91 -13.41
CA CYS A 216 -7.31 4.20 -13.48
C CYS A 216 -8.21 5.30 -12.91
N GLY A 217 -7.66 6.17 -12.05
CA GLY A 217 -8.38 7.27 -11.41
C GLY A 217 -9.12 6.88 -10.13
N ASP A 218 -9.24 5.58 -9.82
CA ASP A 218 -9.87 5.13 -8.58
C ASP A 218 -9.01 5.47 -7.37
N ILE A 219 -9.69 5.88 -6.30
CA ILE A 219 -9.08 6.19 -5.00
C ILE A 219 -9.49 5.11 -4.01
N TYR A 220 -8.55 4.69 -3.16
CA TYR A 220 -8.89 3.93 -1.96
C TYR A 220 -8.25 4.55 -0.71
N VAL A 221 -8.99 4.51 0.39
CA VAL A 221 -8.52 5.00 1.69
C VAL A 221 -8.74 3.90 2.73
N MET A 222 -7.69 3.57 3.48
CA MET A 222 -7.75 2.54 4.51
C MET A 222 -7.91 3.15 5.89
N ASP A 223 -8.77 2.55 6.72
CA ASP A 223 -8.70 2.80 8.16
C ASP A 223 -7.43 2.19 8.79
N GLY A 224 -7.21 2.47 10.08
CA GLY A 224 -6.02 2.00 10.79
C GLY A 224 -5.88 0.47 10.84
N GLU A 225 -6.99 -0.25 10.95
CA GLU A 225 -6.98 -1.72 11.01
C GLU A 225 -6.71 -2.34 9.62
N ALA A 226 -7.28 -1.79 8.55
CA ALA A 226 -7.04 -2.20 7.17
C ALA A 226 -5.61 -1.89 6.70
N THR A 227 -5.06 -0.75 7.13
CA THR A 227 -3.64 -0.39 6.93
C THR A 227 -2.73 -1.44 7.58
N GLY A 228 -3.16 -1.99 8.71
CA GLY A 228 -2.47 -3.05 9.40
C GLY A 228 -1.18 -2.59 10.09
N THR A 229 -1.06 -1.33 10.51
CA THR A 229 0.17 -0.76 11.09
C THR A 229 0.82 -1.66 12.14
N ASN A 230 0.01 -2.22 13.03
CA ASN A 230 0.47 -3.04 14.15
C ASN A 230 0.55 -4.54 13.85
N TRP A 231 0.46 -4.96 12.58
CA TRP A 231 0.40 -6.37 12.18
C TRP A 231 1.58 -7.21 12.67
N LYS A 232 2.80 -6.65 12.71
CA LYS A 232 4.01 -7.36 13.19
C LYS A 232 3.90 -7.68 14.68
N LYS A 233 3.39 -6.73 15.48
CA LYS A 233 3.13 -6.93 16.92
C LYS A 233 1.99 -7.93 17.12
N LYS A 234 0.87 -7.77 16.41
CA LYS A 234 -0.28 -8.69 16.50
C LYS A 234 0.10 -10.12 16.07
N MET A 235 0.98 -10.28 15.08
CA MET A 235 1.45 -11.57 14.59
C MET A 235 2.16 -12.43 15.65
N THR A 236 2.78 -11.83 16.67
CA THR A 236 3.46 -12.59 17.74
C THR A 236 2.51 -13.03 18.85
N GLN A 237 1.33 -12.42 18.93
CA GLN A 237 0.33 -12.67 19.97
C GLN A 237 -0.58 -13.84 19.58
N LYS A 238 -0.90 -14.72 20.55
CA LYS A 238 -1.81 -15.86 20.34
C LYS A 238 -3.26 -15.37 20.47
N GLY A 239 -4.14 -15.84 19.58
CA GLY A 239 -5.56 -15.47 19.58
C GLY A 239 -5.85 -14.04 19.08
N VAL A 240 -4.81 -13.26 18.73
CA VAL A 240 -4.98 -11.93 18.18
C VAL A 240 -5.00 -12.03 16.66
N ARG A 241 -6.11 -11.58 16.08
CA ARG A 241 -6.31 -11.51 14.64
C ARG A 241 -5.94 -10.12 14.12
N HIS A 242 -5.51 -10.06 12.87
CA HIS A 242 -5.08 -8.83 12.23
C HIS A 242 -5.21 -8.90 10.71
N TRP A 243 -5.41 -7.74 10.10
CA TRP A 243 -5.44 -7.62 8.65
C TRP A 243 -4.05 -7.45 8.06
N ARG A 244 -3.91 -7.96 6.84
CA ARG A 244 -2.80 -7.70 5.93
C ARG A 244 -3.38 -7.51 4.55
N HIS A 245 -2.73 -6.71 3.73
CA HIS A 245 -3.11 -6.50 2.36
C HIS A 245 -1.97 -6.86 1.39
N ARG A 246 -2.34 -7.22 0.16
CA ARG A 246 -1.45 -7.43 -0.97
C ARG A 246 -2.00 -6.68 -2.17
N ALA A 247 -1.15 -6.28 -3.10
CA ALA A 247 -1.59 -5.58 -4.30
C ALA A 247 -0.79 -6.00 -5.53
N GLY A 248 -1.44 -6.06 -6.69
CA GLY A 248 -0.78 -6.37 -7.95
C GLY A 248 -1.76 -6.52 -9.09
N ASP A 249 -1.23 -6.75 -10.29
CA ASP A 249 -2.06 -7.13 -11.43
C ASP A 249 -2.61 -8.56 -11.27
N GLU A 250 -3.57 -8.94 -12.10
CA GLU A 250 -4.21 -10.25 -12.03
C GLU A 250 -3.20 -11.41 -12.14
N LYS A 251 -2.21 -11.28 -13.05
CA LYS A 251 -1.13 -12.25 -13.22
C LYS A 251 -0.33 -12.45 -11.94
N TYR A 252 0.00 -11.37 -11.24
CA TYR A 252 0.68 -11.41 -9.95
C TYR A 252 -0.20 -12.08 -8.89
N ILE A 253 -1.46 -11.68 -8.76
CA ILE A 253 -2.38 -12.21 -7.75
C ILE A 253 -2.54 -13.74 -7.91
N LEU A 254 -2.79 -14.23 -9.13
CA LEU A 254 -2.93 -15.66 -9.41
C LEU A 254 -1.65 -16.43 -9.09
N LYS A 255 -0.49 -15.92 -9.51
CA LYS A 255 0.82 -16.54 -9.22
C LYS A 255 1.12 -16.56 -7.72
N SER A 256 0.84 -15.44 -7.04
CA SER A 256 1.04 -15.28 -5.59
C SER A 256 0.17 -16.25 -4.81
N GLU A 257 -1.11 -16.39 -5.18
CA GLU A 257 -2.05 -17.31 -4.53
C GLU A 257 -1.62 -18.76 -4.68
N LYS A 258 -1.29 -19.19 -5.91
CA LYS A 258 -0.75 -20.54 -6.16
C LYS A 258 0.49 -20.81 -5.31
N GLY A 259 1.38 -19.83 -5.20
CA GLY A 259 2.59 -19.90 -4.39
C GLY A 259 2.30 -20.06 -2.89
N ILE A 260 1.29 -19.35 -2.36
CA ILE A 260 0.87 -19.45 -0.96
C ILE A 260 0.26 -20.83 -0.68
N LEU A 261 -0.69 -21.28 -1.51
CA LEU A 261 -1.35 -22.58 -1.34
C LEU A 261 -0.35 -23.75 -1.36
N ASN A 262 0.64 -23.70 -2.25
CA ASN A 262 1.69 -24.72 -2.29
C ASN A 262 2.55 -24.73 -1.01
N LYS A 263 2.88 -23.55 -0.46
CA LYS A 263 3.61 -23.45 0.82
C LYS A 263 2.77 -23.96 1.99
N GLU A 264 1.47 -23.69 2.01
CA GLU A 264 0.55 -24.19 3.04
C GLU A 264 0.43 -25.71 2.99
N LYS A 265 0.25 -26.31 1.79
CA LYS A 265 0.25 -27.76 1.59
C LYS A 265 1.54 -28.41 2.09
N LYS A 266 2.70 -27.86 1.70
CA LYS A 266 4.01 -28.36 2.15
C LYS A 266 4.16 -28.30 3.67
N ARG A 267 3.73 -27.20 4.31
CA ARG A 267 3.77 -27.04 5.78
C ARG A 267 2.83 -28.02 6.49
N LYS A 268 1.65 -28.29 5.94
CA LYS A 268 0.70 -29.27 6.49
C LYS A 268 1.32 -30.67 6.49
N LEU A 269 1.84 -31.11 5.34
CA LEU A 269 2.50 -32.41 5.20
C LEU A 269 3.69 -32.57 6.17
N GLN A 270 4.53 -31.54 6.30
CA GLN A 270 5.66 -31.55 7.24
C GLN A 270 5.20 -31.66 8.71
N ARG A 271 4.04 -31.10 9.07
CA ARG A 271 3.49 -31.22 10.43
C ARG A 271 2.95 -32.62 10.68
N GLU A 272 2.19 -33.18 9.74
CA GLU A 272 1.65 -34.55 9.82
C GLU A 272 2.78 -35.58 9.96
N GLN A 273 3.84 -35.46 9.15
CA GLN A 273 5.02 -36.31 9.26
C GLN A 273 5.72 -36.20 10.63
N LYS A 274 5.80 -35.00 11.21
CA LYS A 274 6.39 -34.80 12.54
C LYS A 274 5.53 -35.42 13.64
N VAL A 275 4.21 -35.33 13.55
CA VAL A 275 3.29 -35.96 14.52
C VAL A 275 3.37 -37.48 14.42
N ALA A 276 3.32 -38.04 13.21
CA ALA A 276 3.44 -39.47 12.99
C ALA A 276 4.77 -40.06 13.50
N LYS A 277 5.88 -39.31 13.38
CA LYS A 277 7.18 -39.71 13.96
C LYS A 277 7.18 -39.70 15.50
N LYS A 278 6.47 -38.75 16.13
CA LYS A 278 6.36 -38.68 17.59
C LYS A 278 5.46 -39.75 18.20
N GLN A 279 4.53 -40.31 17.43
CA GLN A 279 3.65 -41.40 17.88
C GLN A 279 4.27 -42.79 17.71
N LYS A 280 5.43 -42.89 17.06
CA LYS A 280 6.19 -44.15 16.85
C LYS A 280 7.37 -44.31 17.81
N VAL A 281 7.54 -43.37 18.74
CA VAL A 281 8.55 -43.36 19.82
C VAL A 281 7.79 -43.34 21.14
#